data_AF-A0AA90PRC2-F1
#
_entry.id   AF-A0AA90PRC2-F1
#
_cell.length_a   1.000
_cell.length_b   1.000
_cell.length_c   1.000
_cell.angle_alpha   90.00
_cell.angle_beta   90.00
_cell.angle_gamma   90.00
#
_symmetry.space_group_name_H-M   'P 1'
#
loop_
_entity.id
_entity.type
_entity.pdbx_description
1 polymer ?
#
loop_
_entity_poly.entity_id
_entity_poly.type
_entity_poly.pdbx_seq_one_letter_code
_entity_poly.pdbx_strand_id
1 'polypeptide(L)'
;MFLDHPTITATNSFTEPDRIERLTRVYGYVVALADLAGVEGFIEKFTQIHDHKGTLIVFWNDLPNDIEKQFFAQAWASKIGDGSSNVEHEV
;
A
#
# COMPACT_ATOMS: atom_id res chain seq x y z
N MET A 1 17.10 13.54 -3.15
CA MET A 1 15.66 13.81 -2.88
C MET A 1 15.27 12.82 -1.80
N PHE A 2 14.84 13.30 -0.62
CA PHE A 2 14.17 12.40 0.31
C PHE A 2 12.80 12.14 -0.31
N LEU A 3 12.50 10.88 -0.61
CA LEU A 3 11.14 10.50 -0.98
C LEU A 3 10.31 10.66 0.28
N ASP A 4 9.26 11.48 0.24
CA ASP A 4 8.26 11.51 1.29
C ASP A 4 7.50 10.18 1.22
N HIS A 5 8.05 9.19 1.93
CA HIS A 5 7.49 7.86 2.00
C HIS A 5 6.18 7.87 2.80
N PRO A 6 5.22 6.99 2.43
CA PRO A 6 3.93 6.93 3.11
C PRO A 6 4.11 6.52 4.57
N THR A 7 3.24 7.04 5.43
CA THR A 7 3.12 6.55 6.80
C THR A 7 2.51 5.15 6.78
N ILE A 8 3.08 4.23 7.57
CA ILE A 8 2.61 2.84 7.67
C ILE A 8 1.98 2.63 9.05
N THR A 9 0.73 2.19 9.09
CA THR A 9 -0.02 1.97 10.33
C THR A 9 -0.86 0.71 10.27
N ALA A 10 -1.22 0.16 11.42
CA ALA A 10 -2.11 -1.00 11.49
C ALA A 10 -2.94 -0.96 12.76
N THR A 11 -4.16 -1.48 12.68
CA THR A 11 -4.97 -1.75 13.88
C THR A 11 -4.26 -2.76 14.76
N ASN A 12 -4.25 -2.52 16.08
CA ASN A 12 -3.61 -3.39 17.08
C ASN A 12 -2.10 -3.64 16.87
N SER A 13 -1.38 -2.72 16.23
CA SER A 13 0.06 -2.89 15.91
C SER A 13 0.96 -3.21 17.11
N PHE A 14 0.58 -2.81 18.33
CA PHE A 14 1.30 -3.15 19.56
C PHE A 14 1.24 -4.64 19.91
N THR A 15 0.15 -5.32 19.57
CA THR A 15 -0.07 -6.75 19.87
C THR A 15 0.05 -7.64 18.63
N GLU A 16 -0.08 -7.07 17.43
CA GLU A 16 0.04 -7.74 16.12
C GLU A 16 1.06 -6.98 15.24
N PRO A 17 2.36 -6.96 15.63
CA PRO A 17 3.39 -6.18 14.93
C PRO A 17 3.67 -6.69 13.50
N ASP A 18 3.35 -7.95 13.22
CA ASP A 18 3.46 -8.57 11.90
C ASP A 18 2.61 -7.85 10.83
N ARG A 19 1.54 -7.15 11.23
CA ARG A 19 0.75 -6.32 10.32
C ARG A 19 1.59 -5.18 9.72
N ILE A 20 2.42 -4.53 10.52
CA ILE A 20 3.32 -3.46 10.05
C ILE A 20 4.42 -4.03 9.15
N GLU A 21 4.96 -5.20 9.49
CA GLU A 21 5.94 -5.87 8.65
C GLU A 21 5.36 -6.25 7.29
N ARG A 22 4.13 -6.79 7.25
CA ARG A 22 3.39 -7.06 6.01
C ARG A 22 3.24 -5.79 5.18
N LEU A 23 2.77 -4.68 5.77
CA LEU A 23 2.60 -3.43 5.03
C LEU A 23 3.92 -2.87 4.51
N THR A 24 5.02 -3.01 5.24
CA THR A 24 6.35 -2.61 4.76
C THR A 24 6.74 -3.40 3.50
N ARG A 25 6.45 -4.71 3.46
CA ARG A 25 6.71 -5.55 2.29
C ARG A 25 5.76 -5.24 1.14
N VAL A 26 4.47 -5.02 1.42
CA VAL A 26 3.45 -4.60 0.44
C VAL A 26 3.87 -3.29 -0.20
N TYR A 27 4.29 -2.29 0.59
CA TYR A 27 4.81 -1.03 0.10
C TYR A 27 5.96 -1.22 -0.90
N GLY A 28 6.98 -2.00 -0.52
CA GLY A 28 8.10 -2.31 -1.41
C GLY A 28 7.66 -2.99 -2.72
N TYR A 29 6.70 -3.92 -2.65
CA TYR A 29 6.14 -4.59 -3.83
C TYR A 29 5.43 -3.61 -4.76
N VAL A 30 4.55 -2.77 -4.21
CA VAL A 30 3.78 -1.78 -4.99
C VAL A 30 4.72 -0.80 -5.68
N VAL A 31 5.76 -0.32 -5.00
CA VAL A 31 6.77 0.56 -5.61
C VAL A 31 7.49 -0.14 -6.75
N ALA A 32 7.86 -1.42 -6.59
CA ALA A 32 8.49 -2.20 -7.65
C ALA A 32 7.56 -2.42 -8.86
N LEU A 33 6.25 -2.60 -8.63
CA LEU A 33 5.26 -2.68 -9.72
C LEU A 33 5.13 -1.35 -10.48
N ALA A 34 5.06 -0.24 -9.75
CA ALA A 34 4.98 1.09 -10.34
C ALA A 34 6.23 1.42 -11.17
N ASP A 35 7.43 1.09 -10.65
CA ASP A 35 8.70 1.22 -11.35
C ASP A 35 8.72 0.39 -12.65
N LEU A 36 8.34 -0.90 -12.57
CA LEU A 36 8.24 -1.78 -13.73
C LEU A 36 7.26 -1.27 -14.80
N ALA A 37 6.17 -0.63 -14.37
CA ALA A 37 5.15 -0.08 -15.25
C ALA A 37 5.51 1.33 -15.80
N GLY A 38 6.62 1.93 -15.36
CA GLY A 38 7.04 3.28 -15.75
C GLY A 38 6.13 4.39 -15.21
N VAL A 39 5.47 4.18 -14.07
CA VAL A 39 4.61 5.18 -13.44
C VAL A 39 5.47 6.11 -12.57
N GLU A 40 5.88 7.23 -13.15
CA GLU A 40 6.66 8.26 -12.47
C GLU A 40 5.82 9.03 -11.42
N GLY A 41 6.46 9.50 -10.35
CA GLY A 41 5.82 10.31 -9.31
C GLY A 41 4.78 9.54 -8.46
N PHE A 42 4.81 8.21 -8.51
CA PHE A 42 3.80 7.38 -7.85
C PHE A 42 3.80 7.47 -6.32
N ILE A 43 4.99 7.56 -5.70
CA ILE A 43 5.14 7.55 -4.24
C ILE A 43 4.51 8.79 -3.62
N GLU A 44 4.58 9.93 -4.31
CA GLU A 44 4.08 11.22 -3.87
C GLU A 44 2.54 11.30 -3.86
N LYS A 45 1.87 10.40 -4.59
CA LYS A 45 0.41 10.42 -4.75
C LYS A 45 -0.36 9.90 -3.54
N PHE A 46 0.29 9.24 -2.58
CA PHE A 46 -0.37 8.68 -1.42
C PHE A 46 0.40 8.91 -0.12
N THR A 47 -0.33 9.13 0.97
CA THR A 47 0.23 9.57 2.25
C THR A 47 0.35 8.46 3.27
N GLN A 48 -0.52 7.45 3.16
CA GLN A 48 -0.62 6.42 4.18
C GLN A 48 -1.13 5.11 3.59
N ILE A 49 -0.58 4.02 4.13
CA ILE A 49 -1.18 2.70 4.02
C ILE A 49 -1.53 2.18 5.42
N HIS A 50 -2.73 1.61 5.54
CA HIS A 50 -3.26 1.14 6.81
C HIS A 50 -3.85 -0.26 6.68
N ASP A 51 -3.52 -1.13 7.63
CA ASP A 51 -4.18 -2.43 7.78
C ASP A 51 -5.30 -2.30 8.82
N HIS A 52 -6.53 -2.24 8.33
CA HIS A 52 -7.72 -2.27 9.17
C HIS A 52 -8.26 -3.69 9.29
N LYS A 53 -7.68 -4.48 10.19
CA LYS A 53 -8.16 -5.84 10.52
C LYS A 53 -8.25 -6.76 9.30
N GLY A 54 -7.28 -6.71 8.39
CA GLY A 54 -7.26 -7.52 7.16
C GLY A 54 -7.90 -6.85 5.94
N THR A 55 -8.17 -5.55 6.01
CA THR A 55 -8.46 -4.71 4.85
C THR A 55 -7.32 -3.72 4.69
N LEU A 56 -6.72 -3.66 3.50
CA LEU A 56 -5.74 -2.63 3.18
C LEU A 56 -6.47 -1.36 2.78
N ILE A 57 -6.24 -0.27 3.50
CA ILE A 57 -6.73 1.07 3.16
C ILE A 57 -5.54 1.90 2.68
N VAL A 58 -5.67 2.49 1.49
CA VAL A 58 -4.67 3.38 0.90
C VAL A 58 -5.25 4.80 0.87
N PHE A 59 -4.59 5.73 1.53
CA PHE A 59 -4.98 7.14 1.58
C PHE A 59 -4.19 7.95 0.55
N TRP A 60 -4.90 8.58 -0.37
CA TRP A 60 -4.32 9.29 -1.51
C TRP A 60 -4.33 10.80 -1.28
N ASN A 61 -3.29 11.49 -1.76
CA ASN A 61 -3.33 12.95 -1.96
C ASN A 61 -4.10 13.30 -3.24
N ASP A 62 -3.88 12.49 -4.28
CA ASP A 62 -4.40 12.70 -5.62
C ASP A 62 -5.23 11.51 -6.05
N LEU A 63 -6.29 11.75 -6.83
CA LEU A 63 -7.16 10.70 -7.32
C LEU A 63 -6.34 9.60 -8.06
N PRO A 64 -6.38 8.35 -7.59
CA PRO A 64 -5.69 7.26 -8.26
C PRO A 64 -6.43 6.78 -9.51
N ASN A 65 -5.69 6.43 -10.55
CA ASN A 65 -6.21 5.73 -11.72
C ASN A 65 -6.32 4.20 -11.48
N ASP A 66 -6.91 3.49 -12.43
CA ASP A 66 -7.17 2.04 -12.27
C ASP A 66 -5.89 1.20 -12.17
N ILE A 67 -4.81 1.58 -12.87
CA ILE A 67 -3.53 0.88 -12.84
C ILE A 67 -2.88 1.04 -11.45
N GLU A 68 -2.90 2.25 -10.91
CA GLU A 68 -2.35 2.58 -9.60
C GLU A 68 -3.09 1.82 -8.47
N LYS A 69 -4.42 1.76 -8.55
CA LYS A 69 -5.23 0.92 -7.64
C LYS A 69 -4.87 -0.56 -7.76
N GLN A 70 -4.66 -1.01 -9.00
CA GLN A 70 -4.35 -2.41 -9.28
C GLN A 70 -3.03 -2.86 -8.66
N PHE A 71 -2.02 -1.99 -8.55
CA PHE A 71 -0.76 -2.35 -7.88
C PHE A 71 -0.97 -2.78 -6.43
N PHE A 72 -1.80 -2.06 -5.68
CA PHE A 72 -2.14 -2.42 -4.30
C PHE A 72 -2.97 -3.71 -4.24
N ALA A 73 -3.96 -3.87 -5.12
CA ALA A 73 -4.74 -5.10 -5.21
C ALA A 73 -3.87 -6.34 -5.50
N GLN A 74 -2.91 -6.22 -6.42
CA GLN A 74 -1.96 -7.29 -6.74
C GLN A 74 -1.04 -7.60 -5.54
N ALA A 75 -0.49 -6.57 -4.90
CA ALA A 75 0.39 -6.75 -3.75
C ALA A 75 -0.34 -7.40 -2.57
N TRP A 76 -1.56 -6.98 -2.28
CA TRP A 76 -2.38 -7.52 -1.18
C TRP A 76 -2.79 -8.97 -1.41
N ALA A 77 -3.17 -9.32 -2.63
CA ALA A 77 -3.52 -10.69 -3.02
C ALA A 77 -2.33 -11.65 -3.13
N SER A 78 -1.10 -11.13 -3.09
CA SER A 78 0.12 -11.92 -3.20
C SER A 78 0.48 -12.65 -1.89
N LYS A 79 1.53 -13.49 -1.94
CA LYS A 79 2.13 -14.12 -0.75
C LYS A 79 2.80 -13.12 0.21
N ILE A 80 3.01 -11.88 -0.23
CA ILE A 80 3.55 -10.80 0.60
C ILE A 80 2.44 -10.07 1.38
N GLY A 81 1.24 -9.98 0.81
CA GLY A 81 0.06 -9.44 1.45
C GLY A 81 -0.67 -10.46 2.33
N ASP A 82 -1.99 -10.37 2.40
CA ASP A 82 -2.81 -11.32 3.16
C ASP A 82 -3.47 -12.39 2.29
N GLY A 83 -3.29 -12.32 0.96
CA GLY A 83 -3.84 -13.25 -0.01
C GLY A 83 -5.29 -12.96 -0.43
N SER A 84 -5.89 -11.87 0.06
CA SER A 84 -7.24 -11.42 -0.28
C SER A 84 -7.21 -10.27 -1.30
N SER A 85 -8.40 -9.85 -1.76
CA SER A 85 -8.58 -8.67 -2.59
C SER A 85 -9.19 -7.49 -1.83
N ASN A 86 -9.12 -7.48 -0.49
CA ASN A 86 -9.74 -6.46 0.35
C ASN A 86 -8.88 -5.19 0.38
N VAL A 87 -9.03 -4.36 -0.65
CA VAL A 87 -8.34 -3.07 -0.76
C VAL A 87 -9.36 -1.95 -0.93
N GLU A 88 -9.24 -0.94 -0.08
CA GLU A 88 -10.03 0.29 -0.10
C GLU A 88 -9.13 1.48 -0.43
N HIS A 89 -9.67 2.44 -1.18
CA HIS A 89 -8.95 3.63 -1.61
C HIS A 89 -9.72 4.87 -1.12
N GLU A 90 -9.09 5.63 -0.24
CA GLU A 90 -9.64 6.85 0.36
C GLU A 90 -8.90 8.07 -0.20
N VAL A 91 -9.63 9.13 -0.55
CA VAL A 91 -9.10 10.38 -1.13
C VAL A 91 -9.44 11.55 -0.22
#